data_AF-W1X751-F1
#
_entry.id   AF-W1X751-F1
#
_cell.length_a   1.000
_cell.length_b   1.000
_cell.length_c   1.000
_cell.angle_alpha   90.00
_cell.angle_beta   90.00
_cell.angle_gamma   90.00
#
_symmetry.space_group_name_H-M   'P 1'
#
loop_
_entity.id
_entity.type
_entity.pdbx_description
1 polymer ?
#
loop_
_entity_poly.entity_id
_entity_poly.type
_entity_poly.pdbx_seq_one_letter_code
_entity_poly.pdbx_strand_id
1 'polypeptide(L)'
;VIDVGLRTEPNLELLTEMKPSFMVWSAGYGPSSEMLARIAPGRGFNFSDGKQPLAMARKSLTEMADLLNLQSAAETHLAQYEDFILSMKPRFVKRGARPLLLTTLIDPRHMLVFGPNSLFQEILDEYGIPNAWQGETNFWGSTAVSIDRLAAYKDV
;
A
#
# COMPACT_ATOMS: atom_id res chain seq x y z
N VAL A 1 11.63 -17.20 11.34
CA VAL A 1 11.75 -15.96 10.54
C VAL A 1 13.02 -15.26 11.00
N ILE A 2 13.85 -14.77 10.08
CA ILE A 2 15.11 -14.06 10.39
C ILE A 2 14.86 -12.56 10.18
N ASP A 3 15.17 -11.75 11.19
CA ASP A 3 15.12 -10.29 11.07
C ASP A 3 16.39 -9.79 10.36
N VAL A 4 16.21 -9.06 9.26
CA VAL A 4 17.29 -8.55 8.42
C VAL A 4 17.57 -7.07 8.64
N GLY A 5 17.01 -6.48 9.71
CA GLY A 5 17.17 -5.07 10.06
C GLY A 5 16.08 -4.16 9.51
N LEU A 6 16.34 -2.85 9.56
CA LEU A 6 15.38 -1.84 9.10
C LEU A 6 15.27 -1.88 7.57
N ARG A 7 14.07 -1.66 7.02
CA ARG A 7 13.86 -1.61 5.56
C ARG A 7 14.66 -0.49 4.87
N THR A 8 14.97 0.59 5.60
CA THR A 8 15.78 1.71 5.10
C THR A 8 17.28 1.43 5.21
N GLU A 9 17.68 0.62 6.19
CA GLU A 9 19.08 0.31 6.52
C GLU A 9 19.17 -1.18 6.93
N PRO A 10 19.02 -2.12 5.97
CA PRO A 10 19.08 -3.53 6.28
C PRO A 10 20.52 -3.95 6.59
N ASN A 11 20.67 -5.03 7.34
CA ASN A 11 21.98 -5.58 7.65
C ASN A 11 22.56 -6.30 6.42
N LEU A 12 23.37 -5.58 5.64
CA LEU A 12 23.95 -6.07 4.39
C LEU A 12 24.95 -7.24 4.62
N GLU A 13 25.63 -7.26 5.77
CA GLU A 13 26.53 -8.36 6.12
C GLU A 13 25.74 -9.65 6.31
N LEU A 14 24.67 -9.57 7.12
CA LEU A 14 23.78 -10.71 7.35
C LEU A 14 23.15 -11.20 6.03
N LEU A 15 22.68 -10.29 5.17
CA LEU A 15 22.13 -10.67 3.87
C LEU A 15 23.17 -11.37 2.98
N THR A 16 24.45 -10.99 3.07
CA THR A 16 25.53 -11.65 2.33
C THR A 16 25.80 -13.06 2.89
N GLU A 17 25.83 -13.21 4.21
CA GLU A 17 26.00 -14.50 4.89
C GLU A 17 24.85 -15.47 4.56
N MET A 18 23.61 -14.96 4.52
CA MET A 18 22.40 -15.73 4.27
C MET A 18 22.34 -16.32 2.86
N LYS A 19 23.02 -15.70 1.88
CA LYS A 19 22.95 -16.06 0.45
C LYS A 19 21.52 -16.24 -0.08
N PRO A 20 20.65 -15.21 -0.03
CA PRO A 20 19.29 -15.32 -0.54
C PRO A 20 19.27 -15.80 -1.99
N SER A 21 18.35 -16.72 -2.31
CA SER A 21 18.11 -17.11 -3.71
C SER A 21 17.46 -15.98 -4.52
N PHE A 22 16.66 -15.15 -3.84
CA PHE A 22 15.98 -14.00 -4.42
C PHE A 22 15.65 -12.98 -3.33
N MET A 23 15.69 -11.68 -3.66
CA MET A 23 15.25 -10.59 -2.79
C MET A 23 14.11 -9.81 -3.45
N VAL A 24 13.17 -9.34 -2.64
CA VAL A 24 12.04 -8.53 -3.09
C VAL A 24 11.94 -7.28 -2.24
N TRP A 25 11.67 -6.13 -2.88
CA TRP A 25 11.58 -4.84 -2.19
C TRP A 25 10.55 -3.93 -2.85
N SER A 26 10.28 -2.77 -2.24
CA SER A 26 9.40 -1.74 -2.83
C SER A 26 10.22 -0.78 -3.68
N ALA A 27 9.82 -0.59 -4.93
CA ALA A 27 10.50 0.34 -5.84
C ALA A 27 10.47 1.78 -5.27
N GLY A 28 11.63 2.45 -5.30
CA GLY A 28 11.77 3.82 -4.79
C GLY A 28 11.77 3.95 -3.25
N TYR A 29 11.91 2.85 -2.50
CA TYR A 29 12.00 2.88 -1.04
C TYR A 29 13.13 2.00 -0.50
N GLY A 30 13.92 2.55 0.42
CA GLY A 30 15.06 1.85 1.02
C GLY A 30 16.32 1.90 0.16
N PRO A 31 17.23 0.92 0.28
CA PRO A 31 18.48 0.87 -0.47
C PRO A 31 18.29 0.87 -1.98
N SER A 32 19.32 1.31 -2.71
CA SER A 32 19.28 1.35 -4.18
C SER A 32 19.22 -0.06 -4.78
N SER A 33 18.53 -0.21 -5.91
CA SER A 33 18.44 -1.46 -6.67
C SER A 33 19.82 -1.99 -7.05
N GLU A 34 20.74 -1.09 -7.40
CA GLU A 34 22.10 -1.44 -7.82
C GLU A 34 22.93 -2.00 -6.66
N MET A 35 22.66 -1.54 -5.43
CA MET A 35 23.29 -2.08 -4.23
C MET A 35 22.75 -3.48 -3.93
N LEU A 36 21.42 -3.63 -3.89
CA LEU A 36 20.78 -4.92 -3.57
C LEU A 36 21.14 -6.00 -4.58
N ALA A 37 21.20 -5.66 -5.87
CA ALA A 37 21.57 -6.58 -6.94
C ALA A 37 22.99 -7.17 -6.83
N ARG A 38 23.88 -6.56 -6.02
CA ARG A 38 25.22 -7.11 -5.73
C ARG A 38 25.19 -8.25 -4.72
N ILE A 39 24.14 -8.35 -3.90
CA ILE A 39 24.02 -9.35 -2.84
C ILE A 39 23.36 -10.63 -3.38
N ALA A 40 22.24 -10.47 -4.09
CA ALA A 40 21.50 -11.58 -4.67
C ALA A 40 20.60 -11.07 -5.83
N PRO A 41 20.13 -11.97 -6.73
CA PRO A 41 19.07 -11.64 -7.66
C PRO A 41 17.84 -11.07 -6.94
N GLY A 42 17.10 -10.19 -7.59
CA GLY A 42 15.88 -9.70 -6.99
C GLY A 42 15.02 -8.80 -7.85
N ARG A 43 13.89 -8.37 -7.29
CA ARG A 43 12.87 -7.57 -7.95
C ARG A 43 12.30 -6.51 -7.02
N GLY A 44 12.30 -5.27 -7.50
CA GLY A 44 11.51 -4.19 -6.91
C GLY A 44 10.08 -4.20 -7.46
N PHE A 45 9.10 -4.09 -6.57
CA PHE A 45 7.68 -4.01 -6.91
C PHE A 45 7.14 -2.60 -6.69
N ASN A 46 6.32 -2.12 -7.64
CA ASN A 46 5.68 -0.83 -7.53
C ASN A 46 4.46 -0.92 -6.60
N PHE A 47 4.28 0.09 -5.74
CA PHE A 47 3.08 0.21 -4.93
C PHE A 47 1.90 0.79 -5.71
N SER A 48 2.18 1.72 -6.62
CA SER A 48 1.17 2.45 -7.38
C SER A 48 1.77 2.93 -8.69
N ASP A 49 0.93 3.35 -9.62
CA ASP A 49 1.28 4.21 -10.76
C ASP A 49 1.18 5.71 -10.40
N GLY A 50 0.99 6.01 -9.11
CA GLY A 50 0.72 7.34 -8.58
C GLY A 50 -0.76 7.64 -8.39
N LYS A 51 -1.66 6.76 -8.85
CA LYS A 51 -3.11 6.96 -8.82
C LYS A 51 -3.91 5.76 -8.29
N GLN A 52 -3.62 4.55 -8.73
CA GLN A 52 -4.43 3.35 -8.44
C GLN A 52 -3.59 2.23 -7.80
N PRO A 53 -3.32 2.30 -6.48
CA PRO A 53 -2.49 1.29 -5.82
C PRO A 53 -3.05 -0.13 -5.86
N LEU A 54 -4.37 -0.31 -5.82
CA LEU A 54 -4.98 -1.66 -5.91
C LEU A 54 -4.87 -2.26 -7.31
N ALA A 55 -4.99 -1.46 -8.37
CA ALA A 55 -4.69 -1.92 -9.73
C ALA A 55 -3.23 -2.36 -9.88
N MET A 56 -2.29 -1.62 -9.27
CA MET A 56 -0.88 -2.02 -9.24
C MET A 56 -0.66 -3.26 -8.38
N ALA A 57 -1.31 -3.39 -7.23
CA ALA A 57 -1.19 -4.55 -6.35
C ALA A 57 -1.61 -5.85 -7.05
N ARG A 58 -2.71 -5.84 -7.83
CA ARG A 58 -3.11 -7.00 -8.64
C ARG A 58 -2.04 -7.40 -9.66
N LYS A 59 -1.46 -6.42 -10.37
CA LYS A 59 -0.35 -6.65 -11.31
C LYS A 59 0.88 -7.22 -10.61
N SER A 60 1.28 -6.63 -9.48
CA SER A 60 2.43 -7.07 -8.67
C SER A 60 2.24 -8.48 -8.13
N LEU A 61 1.01 -8.87 -7.77
CA LEU A 61 0.71 -10.22 -7.33
C LEU A 61 0.84 -11.24 -8.47
N THR A 62 0.31 -10.92 -9.66
CA THR A 62 0.50 -11.77 -10.85
C THR A 62 1.98 -11.88 -11.23
N GLU A 63 2.73 -10.77 -11.21
CA GLU A 63 4.17 -10.77 -11.48
C GLU A 63 4.94 -11.64 -10.47
N MET A 64 4.61 -11.56 -9.18
CA MET A 64 5.19 -12.44 -8.16
C MET A 64 4.85 -13.90 -8.42
N ALA A 65 3.62 -14.19 -8.82
CA ALA A 65 3.17 -15.54 -9.12
C ALA A 65 3.95 -16.15 -10.28
N ASP A 66 4.21 -15.36 -11.33
CA ASP A 66 5.01 -15.79 -12.47
C ASP A 66 6.47 -16.09 -12.08
N LEU A 67 7.08 -15.26 -11.23
CA LEU A 67 8.44 -15.49 -10.73
C LEU A 67 8.56 -16.80 -9.92
N LEU A 68 7.47 -17.21 -9.25
CA LEU A 68 7.45 -18.36 -8.36
C LEU A 68 6.76 -19.60 -8.97
N ASN A 69 6.22 -19.51 -10.19
CA ASN A 69 5.37 -20.53 -10.82
C ASN A 69 4.13 -20.88 -9.97
N LEU A 70 3.45 -19.86 -9.44
CA LEU A 70 2.28 -19.96 -8.56
C LEU A 70 1.03 -19.31 -9.17
N GLN A 71 0.89 -19.37 -10.50
CA GLN A 71 -0.19 -18.70 -11.23
C GLN A 71 -1.58 -19.05 -10.69
N SER A 72 -1.89 -20.35 -10.53
CA SER A 72 -3.20 -20.79 -10.01
C SER A 72 -3.47 -20.32 -8.58
N ALA A 73 -2.44 -20.18 -7.75
CA ALA A 73 -2.61 -19.67 -6.39
C ALA A 73 -2.93 -18.17 -6.40
N ALA A 74 -2.30 -17.40 -7.30
CA ALA A 74 -2.61 -15.99 -7.47
C ALA A 74 -4.01 -15.77 -8.04
N GLU A 75 -4.43 -16.55 -9.03
CA GLU A 75 -5.81 -16.52 -9.56
C GLU A 75 -6.84 -16.80 -8.45
N THR A 76 -6.59 -17.83 -7.63
CA THR A 76 -7.47 -18.17 -6.50
C THR A 76 -7.56 -17.02 -5.49
N HIS A 77 -6.41 -16.42 -5.14
CA HIS A 77 -6.37 -15.30 -4.20
C HIS A 77 -7.05 -14.05 -4.75
N LEU A 78 -6.84 -13.72 -6.03
CA LEU A 78 -7.49 -12.58 -6.67
C LEU A 78 -9.01 -12.77 -6.65
N ALA A 79 -9.51 -13.91 -7.14
CA ALA A 79 -10.94 -14.22 -7.09
C ALA A 79 -11.52 -14.09 -5.67
N GLN A 80 -10.83 -14.64 -4.66
CA GLN A 80 -11.23 -14.49 -3.26
C GLN A 80 -11.28 -13.02 -2.81
N TYR A 81 -10.30 -12.22 -3.21
CA TYR A 81 -10.24 -10.80 -2.88
C TYR A 81 -11.40 -10.03 -3.53
N GLU A 82 -11.64 -10.23 -4.83
CA GLU A 82 -12.76 -9.59 -5.55
C GLU A 82 -14.11 -9.98 -4.93
N ASP A 83 -14.34 -11.27 -4.69
CA ASP A 83 -15.58 -11.78 -4.07
C ASP A 83 -15.78 -11.21 -2.67
N PHE A 84 -14.70 -11.12 -1.87
CA PHE A 84 -14.77 -10.57 -0.53
C PHE A 84 -15.18 -9.09 -0.55
N ILE A 85 -14.54 -8.26 -1.37
CA ILE A 85 -14.89 -6.83 -1.49
C ILE A 85 -16.35 -6.68 -1.91
N LEU A 86 -16.80 -7.40 -2.94
CA LEU A 86 -18.20 -7.33 -3.39
C LEU A 86 -19.19 -7.77 -2.30
N SER A 87 -18.88 -8.85 -1.57
CA SER A 87 -19.74 -9.37 -0.50
C SER A 87 -19.95 -8.38 0.66
N MET A 88 -19.02 -7.46 0.86
CA MET A 88 -19.03 -6.51 1.96
C MET A 88 -19.77 -5.21 1.61
N LYS A 89 -19.99 -4.91 0.32
CA LYS A 89 -20.69 -3.71 -0.16
C LYS A 89 -22.07 -3.47 0.48
N PRO A 90 -22.95 -4.48 0.67
CA PRO A 90 -24.25 -4.30 1.33
C PRO A 90 -24.15 -3.74 2.76
N ARG A 91 -23.00 -3.86 3.43
CA ARG A 91 -22.83 -3.35 4.80
C ARG A 91 -22.78 -1.83 4.88
N PHE A 92 -22.51 -1.15 3.76
CA PHE A 92 -22.32 0.30 3.73
C PHE A 92 -23.52 1.07 3.16
N VAL A 93 -24.53 0.38 2.61
CA VAL A 93 -25.67 1.03 1.93
C VAL A 93 -26.47 2.00 2.82
N LYS A 94 -26.48 1.80 4.14
CA LYS A 94 -27.29 2.59 5.08
C LYS A 94 -26.68 3.95 5.46
N ARG A 95 -25.39 4.19 5.19
CA ARG A 95 -24.68 5.35 5.74
C ARG A 95 -24.92 6.67 4.97
N GLY A 96 -25.43 6.59 3.73
CA GLY A 96 -25.55 7.73 2.84
C GLY A 96 -24.21 8.31 2.37
N ALA A 97 -24.22 9.58 1.96
CA ALA A 97 -23.07 10.25 1.34
C ALA A 97 -22.18 11.03 2.32
N ARG A 98 -22.26 10.78 3.64
CA ARG A 98 -21.38 11.44 4.61
C ARG A 98 -19.91 11.10 4.26
N PRO A 99 -19.01 12.06 4.08
CA PRO A 99 -17.63 11.73 3.74
C PRO A 99 -16.92 10.99 4.89
N LEU A 100 -15.87 10.22 4.58
CA LEU A 100 -15.02 9.54 5.54
C LEU A 100 -13.60 10.10 5.45
N LEU A 101 -13.01 10.45 6.58
CA LEU A 101 -11.61 10.89 6.65
C LEU A 101 -10.76 9.77 7.26
N LEU A 102 -9.86 9.19 6.46
CA LEU A 102 -8.94 8.16 6.91
C LEU A 102 -7.65 8.80 7.42
N THR A 103 -7.25 8.48 8.65
CA THR A 103 -6.11 9.13 9.30
C THR A 103 -5.29 8.17 10.17
N THR A 104 -4.04 8.54 10.45
CA THR A 104 -3.22 7.92 11.51
C THR A 104 -2.34 8.97 12.19
N LEU A 105 -2.17 8.88 13.51
CA LEU A 105 -1.31 9.80 14.27
C LEU A 105 0.15 9.48 14.02
N ILE A 106 0.94 10.49 13.64
CA ILE A 106 2.39 10.38 13.49
C ILE A 106 3.05 10.79 14.80
N ASP A 107 2.69 11.98 15.29
CA ASP A 107 3.15 12.58 16.54
C ASP A 107 2.07 13.52 17.09
N PRO A 108 2.22 14.09 18.31
CA PRO A 108 1.20 14.93 18.93
C PRO A 108 0.78 16.20 18.17
N ARG A 109 1.46 16.55 17.07
CA ARG A 109 1.17 17.73 16.25
C ARG A 109 0.81 17.39 14.81
N HIS A 110 1.08 16.16 14.36
CA HIS A 110 0.89 15.75 12.98
C HIS A 110 0.05 14.48 12.84
N MET A 111 -0.96 14.57 11.99
CA MET A 111 -1.73 13.42 11.50
C MET A 111 -1.37 13.16 10.04
N LEU A 112 -1.20 11.88 9.70
CA LEU A 112 -1.21 11.45 8.31
C LEU A 112 -2.66 11.31 7.85
N VAL A 113 -3.00 11.86 6.70
CA VAL A 113 -4.32 11.74 6.06
C VAL A 113 -4.18 11.06 4.69
N PHE A 114 -5.14 10.21 4.32
CA PHE A 114 -5.11 9.43 3.08
C PHE A 114 -6.09 9.99 2.04
N GLY A 115 -5.59 10.30 0.84
CA GLY A 115 -6.35 10.98 -0.21
C GLY A 115 -6.74 10.10 -1.41
N PRO A 116 -7.09 10.73 -2.55
CA PRO A 116 -7.69 10.04 -3.70
C PRO A 116 -6.80 9.04 -4.43
N ASN A 117 -5.48 9.10 -4.26
CA ASN A 117 -4.55 8.11 -4.81
C ASN A 117 -4.01 7.12 -3.75
N SER A 118 -4.66 7.04 -2.59
CA SER A 118 -4.33 6.07 -1.54
C SER A 118 -4.86 4.68 -1.87
N LEU A 119 -4.32 3.67 -1.19
CA LEU A 119 -4.75 2.27 -1.31
C LEU A 119 -6.25 2.09 -1.06
N PHE A 120 -6.83 2.94 -0.21
CA PHE A 120 -8.20 2.81 0.23
C PHE A 120 -9.21 3.39 -0.77
N GLN A 121 -8.79 4.27 -1.69
CA GLN A 121 -9.74 5.02 -2.50
C GLN A 121 -10.63 4.12 -3.36
N GLU A 122 -10.07 3.10 -4.02
CA GLU A 122 -10.87 2.20 -4.87
C GLU A 122 -11.92 1.42 -4.05
N ILE A 123 -11.63 1.11 -2.77
CA ILE A 123 -12.60 0.48 -1.86
C ILE A 123 -13.69 1.48 -1.43
N LEU A 124 -13.31 2.72 -1.15
CA LEU A 124 -14.27 3.78 -0.85
C LEU A 124 -15.22 4.03 -2.03
N ASP A 125 -14.67 4.06 -3.25
CA ASP A 125 -15.44 4.22 -4.49
C ASP A 125 -16.41 3.03 -4.68
N GLU A 126 -15.94 1.79 -4.51
CA GLU A 126 -16.76 0.58 -4.61
C GLU A 126 -17.93 0.59 -3.62
N TYR A 127 -17.72 1.12 -2.41
CA TYR A 127 -18.74 1.21 -1.37
C TYR A 127 -19.55 2.52 -1.39
N GLY A 128 -19.28 3.42 -2.34
CA GLY A 128 -19.97 4.71 -2.45
C GLY A 128 -19.72 5.64 -1.25
N ILE A 129 -18.52 5.60 -0.68
CA ILE A 129 -18.10 6.41 0.47
C ILE A 129 -17.24 7.57 -0.03
N PRO A 130 -17.70 8.83 0.04
CA PRO A 130 -16.86 9.95 -0.37
C PRO A 130 -15.64 10.07 0.56
N ASN A 131 -14.44 10.22 -0.01
CA ASN A 131 -13.26 10.55 0.78
C ASN A 131 -13.29 12.03 1.15
N ALA A 132 -13.21 12.34 2.45
CA ALA A 132 -13.21 13.71 2.95
C ALA A 132 -11.96 14.50 2.50
N TRP A 133 -10.81 13.83 2.37
CA TRP A 133 -9.57 14.47 1.96
C TRP A 133 -9.47 14.56 0.44
N GLN A 134 -9.58 15.79 -0.08
CA GLN A 134 -9.38 16.11 -1.51
C GLN A 134 -8.16 17.01 -1.73
N GLY A 135 -7.34 17.18 -0.69
CA GLY A 135 -6.11 17.95 -0.77
C GLY A 135 -4.98 17.16 -1.44
N GLU A 136 -3.83 17.82 -1.55
CA GLU A 136 -2.59 17.25 -2.05
C GLU A 136 -2.13 16.01 -1.25
N THR A 137 -1.45 15.11 -1.96
CA THR A 137 -0.91 13.84 -1.45
C THR A 137 0.43 13.54 -2.11
N ASN A 138 1.25 12.74 -1.44
CA ASN A 138 2.45 12.18 -2.04
C ASN A 138 2.12 10.98 -2.95
N PHE A 139 3.16 10.37 -3.53
CA PHE A 139 3.04 9.17 -4.38
C PHE A 139 2.33 7.98 -3.71
N TRP A 140 2.47 7.84 -2.39
CA TRP A 140 1.87 6.78 -1.58
C TRP A 140 0.41 7.07 -1.20
N GLY A 141 -0.10 8.24 -1.60
CA GLY A 141 -1.48 8.66 -1.41
C GLY A 141 -1.78 9.24 -0.04
N SER A 142 -0.78 9.75 0.66
CA SER A 142 -0.95 10.38 1.96
C SER A 142 -0.26 11.73 2.06
N THR A 143 -0.64 12.53 3.05
CA THR A 143 0.10 13.73 3.44
C THR A 143 0.07 13.91 4.95
N ALA A 144 1.10 14.55 5.51
CA ALA A 144 1.12 14.93 6.92
C ALA A 144 0.52 16.33 7.07
N VAL A 145 -0.40 16.48 8.02
CA VAL A 145 -1.08 17.76 8.31
C VAL A 145 -1.03 18.06 9.80
N SER A 146 -1.05 19.34 10.13
CA SER A 146 -1.23 19.77 11.51
C SER A 146 -2.65 19.45 12.00
N ILE A 147 -2.80 19.22 13.31
CA ILE A 147 -4.09 18.83 13.90
C ILE A 147 -5.17 19.91 13.69
N ASP A 148 -4.81 21.19 13.68
CA ASP A 148 -5.75 22.29 13.43
C ASP A 148 -6.41 22.21 12.04
N ARG A 149 -5.69 21.68 11.03
CA ARG A 149 -6.23 21.49 9.68
C ARG A 149 -7.39 20.49 9.66
N LEU A 150 -7.46 19.60 10.65
CA LEU A 150 -8.54 18.62 10.79
C LEU A 150 -9.82 19.23 11.36
N ALA A 151 -9.72 20.35 12.09
CA ALA A 151 -10.89 21.04 12.66
C ALA A 151 -11.85 21.60 11.58
N ALA A 152 -11.39 21.68 10.32
CA ALA A 152 -12.25 21.98 9.17
C ALA A 152 -13.29 20.89 8.89
N TYR A 153 -13.05 19.65 9.36
CA TYR A 153 -13.94 18.51 9.20
C TYR A 153 -14.75 18.32 10.48
N LYS A 154 -16.06 18.59 10.39
CA LYS A 154 -16.96 18.61 11.57
C LYS A 154 -17.35 17.22 12.07
N ASP A 155 -17.19 16.20 11.24
CA ASP A 155 -17.44 14.79 11.53
C ASP A 155 -16.24 13.98 10.99
N VAL A 156 -15.28 13.62 11.86
CA VAL A 156 -14.17 12.69 11.55
C VAL A 156 -14.55 11.30 12.02
#